data_AF-A0A7U9S701-F1
#
_entry.id   AF-A0A7U9S701-F1
#
_cell.length_a   1.000
_cell.length_b   1.000
_cell.length_c   1.000
_cell.angle_alpha   90.00
_cell.angle_beta   90.00
_cell.angle_gamma   90.00
#
_symmetry.space_group_name_H-M   'P 1'
#
loop_
_entity.id
_entity.type
_entity.pdbx_description
1 polymer ?
#
loop_
_entity_poly.entity_id
_entity_poly.type
_entity_poly.pdbx_seq_one_letter_code
_entity_poly.pdbx_strand_id
1 'polypeptide(L)'
;MKYYIWLIGKIIKTAPVYIGILFLLNAFFALLQPVELILTQNITRKLVNYENILSIITWLLLYIVIMGVKGIKTSIIGAVSELFNIKIQEFFYSQMFCKLNKINLLDFDDAELYLRIKRAKKAIENIVCNSLNNILYVIANLISIVSIGVLIINIHYKYLLVFIVLIFVQNIYSLKIADDNISLAKFQDAKGRRHDYLLQLLCNKLKLRTLISAYAS
;
A
#
# COMPACT_ATOMS: atom_id res chain seq x y z
N MET A 1 -5.41 -19.19 -4.11
CA MET A 1 -6.53 -18.51 -3.40
C MET A 1 -6.73 -18.97 -1.96
N LYS A 2 -6.91 -20.27 -1.67
CA LYS A 2 -7.22 -20.78 -0.31
C LYS A 2 -6.26 -20.29 0.80
N TYR A 3 -4.96 -20.28 0.53
CA TYR A 3 -3.94 -19.80 1.49
C TYR A 3 -4.00 -18.29 1.76
N TYR A 4 -4.37 -17.48 0.76
CA TYR A 4 -4.55 -16.03 0.92
C TYR A 4 -5.76 -15.71 1.80
N ILE A 5 -6.88 -16.39 1.57
CA ILE A 5 -8.10 -16.22 2.37
C ILE A 5 -7.85 -16.62 3.82
N TRP A 6 -7.12 -17.73 4.04
CA TRP A 6 -6.73 -18.17 5.38
C TRP A 6 -5.84 -17.14 6.09
N LEU A 7 -4.85 -16.58 5.38
CA LEU A 7 -3.93 -15.57 5.89
C LEU A 7 -4.66 -14.27 6.25
N ILE A 8 -5.54 -13.79 5.38
CA ILE A 8 -6.42 -12.63 5.63
C ILE A 8 -7.29 -12.88 6.86
N GLY A 9 -7.94 -14.05 6.95
CA GLY A 9 -8.78 -14.41 8.09
C GLY A 9 -8.01 -14.47 9.41
N LYS A 10 -6.76 -14.92 9.40
CA LYS A 10 -5.88 -14.90 10.58
C LYS A 10 -5.55 -13.47 11.01
N ILE A 11 -5.22 -12.60 10.06
CA ILE A 11 -4.86 -11.21 10.38
C ILE A 11 -6.05 -10.44 10.94
N ILE A 12 -7.24 -10.62 10.36
CA ILE A 12 -8.48 -9.99 10.85
C ILE A 12 -8.73 -10.33 12.31
N LYS A 13 -8.46 -11.58 12.71
CA LYS A 13 -8.60 -12.03 14.10
C LYS A 13 -7.53 -11.47 15.03
N THR A 14 -6.32 -11.21 14.54
CA THR A 14 -5.20 -10.72 15.35
C THR A 14 -5.36 -9.25 15.73
N ALA A 15 -5.84 -8.40 14.81
CA ALA A 15 -5.91 -6.96 15.02
C ALA A 15 -7.23 -6.32 14.49
N PRO A 16 -8.42 -6.77 14.97
CA PRO A 16 -9.70 -6.34 14.43
C PRO A 16 -9.97 -4.85 14.63
N VAL A 17 -9.57 -4.30 15.79
CA VAL A 17 -9.77 -2.88 16.14
C VAL A 17 -9.03 -1.97 15.17
N TYR A 18 -7.75 -2.25 14.90
CA TYR A 18 -6.93 -1.45 13.99
C TYR A 18 -7.44 -1.52 12.56
N ILE A 19 -7.91 -2.69 12.11
CA ILE A 19 -8.52 -2.85 10.78
C ILE A 19 -9.81 -2.03 10.68
N GLY A 20 -10.65 -2.06 11.72
CA GLY A 20 -11.86 -1.23 11.78
C GLY A 20 -11.55 0.27 11.70
N ILE A 21 -10.57 0.74 12.47
CA ILE A 21 -10.12 2.14 12.45
C ILE A 21 -9.57 2.51 11.06
N LEU A 22 -8.70 1.68 10.48
CA LEU A 22 -8.16 1.91 9.14
C LEU A 22 -9.25 1.94 8.08
N PHE A 23 -10.25 1.07 8.17
CA PHE A 23 -11.39 1.05 7.26
C PHE A 23 -12.19 2.36 7.37
N LEU A 24 -12.55 2.77 8.59
CA LEU A 24 -13.29 4.00 8.83
C LEU A 24 -12.54 5.24 8.36
N LEU A 25 -11.24 5.34 8.65
CA LEU A 25 -10.40 6.43 8.19
C LEU A 25 -10.33 6.47 6.66
N ASN A 26 -10.04 5.34 6.02
CA ASN A 26 -9.96 5.28 4.56
C ASN A 26 -11.30 5.64 3.88
N ALA A 27 -12.43 5.16 4.42
CA ALA A 27 -13.76 5.51 3.94
C ALA A 27 -14.07 7.00 4.13
N PHE A 28 -13.78 7.56 5.31
CA PHE A 28 -13.95 8.98 5.59
C PHE A 28 -13.15 9.85 4.61
N PHE A 29 -11.86 9.54 4.42
CA PHE A 29 -11.00 10.27 3.49
C PHE A 29 -11.41 10.09 2.03
N ALA A 30 -11.97 8.94 1.66
CA ALA A 30 -12.53 8.73 0.32
C ALA A 30 -13.74 9.63 0.06
N LEU A 31 -14.61 9.82 1.05
CA LEU A 31 -15.78 10.70 0.96
C LEU A 31 -15.42 12.20 0.93
N LEU A 32 -14.26 12.60 1.42
CA LEU A 32 -13.83 14.01 1.28
C LEU A 32 -13.58 14.42 -0.18
N GLN A 33 -13.35 13.48 -1.10
CA GLN A 33 -13.15 13.77 -2.52
C GLN A 33 -14.41 14.28 -3.23
N PRO A 34 -15.57 13.61 -3.16
CA PRO A 34 -16.81 14.16 -3.68
C PRO A 34 -17.26 15.43 -2.95
N VAL A 35 -17.00 15.56 -1.63
CA VAL A 35 -17.32 16.80 -0.90
C VAL A 35 -16.54 17.99 -1.47
N GLU A 36 -15.25 17.83 -1.73
CA GLU A 36 -14.42 18.88 -2.38
C GLU A 36 -15.05 19.35 -3.70
N LEU A 37 -15.47 18.40 -4.56
CA LEU A 37 -16.12 18.73 -5.83
C LEU A 37 -17.40 19.54 -5.63
N ILE A 38 -18.24 19.19 -4.65
CA ILE A 38 -19.46 19.94 -4.32
C ILE A 38 -19.10 21.37 -3.88
N LEU A 39 -18.05 21.54 -3.07
CA LEU A 39 -17.60 22.87 -2.65
C LEU A 39 -17.16 23.70 -3.84
N THR A 40 -16.32 23.14 -4.72
CA THR A 40 -15.84 23.83 -5.92
C THR A 40 -17.01 24.24 -6.81
N GLN A 41 -17.97 23.33 -7.05
CA GLN A 41 -19.18 23.64 -7.83
C GLN A 41 -19.99 24.79 -7.22
N ASN A 42 -20.21 24.77 -5.90
CA ASN A 42 -20.93 25.84 -5.22
C ASN A 42 -20.19 27.17 -5.28
N ILE A 43 -18.87 27.17 -5.10
CA ILE A 43 -18.04 28.39 -5.24
C ILE A 43 -18.18 28.95 -6.67
N THR A 44 -18.03 28.11 -7.69
CA THR A 44 -18.17 28.53 -9.09
C THR A 44 -19.56 29.07 -9.38
N ARG A 45 -20.63 28.40 -8.92
CA ARG A 45 -22.01 28.86 -9.15
C ARG A 45 -22.26 30.24 -8.54
N LYS A 46 -21.77 30.48 -7.33
CA LYS A 46 -21.94 31.76 -6.62
C LYS A 46 -21.14 32.89 -7.27
N LEU A 47 -19.96 32.59 -7.79
CA LEU A 47 -19.17 33.54 -8.57
C LEU A 47 -19.88 33.93 -9.88
N VAL A 48 -20.42 32.94 -10.61
CA VAL A 48 -21.14 33.17 -11.88
C VAL A 48 -22.43 33.98 -11.67
N ASN A 49 -23.16 33.72 -10.60
CA ASN A 49 -24.42 34.39 -10.30
C ASN A 49 -24.25 35.73 -9.56
N TYR A 50 -23.01 36.20 -9.36
CA TYR A 50 -22.69 37.42 -8.60
C TYR A 50 -23.41 37.48 -7.23
N GLU A 51 -23.46 36.34 -6.53
CA GLU A 51 -24.05 36.29 -5.18
C GLU A 51 -23.22 37.08 -4.16
N ASN A 52 -23.81 37.31 -2.98
CA ASN A 52 -23.17 38.07 -1.90
C ASN A 52 -21.75 37.55 -1.58
N ILE A 53 -20.78 38.46 -1.55
CA ILE A 53 -19.36 38.19 -1.29
C ILE A 53 -19.15 37.40 0.01
N LEU A 54 -19.94 37.72 1.06
CA LEU A 54 -19.83 37.08 2.37
C LEU A 54 -20.17 35.58 2.30
N SER A 55 -21.14 35.23 1.44
CA SER A 55 -21.49 33.86 1.12
C SER A 55 -20.35 33.17 0.35
N ILE A 56 -19.70 33.81 -0.61
CA ILE A 56 -18.55 33.22 -1.31
C ILE A 56 -17.38 32.93 -0.36
N ILE A 57 -17.06 33.88 0.54
CA ILE A 57 -15.98 33.74 1.52
C ILE A 57 -16.22 32.56 2.46
N THR A 58 -17.46 32.34 2.92
CA THR A 58 -17.76 31.20 3.81
C THR A 58 -17.53 29.85 3.13
N TRP A 59 -17.89 29.71 1.85
CA TRP A 59 -17.60 28.48 1.09
C TRP A 59 -16.10 28.28 0.85
N LEU A 60 -15.35 29.37 0.60
CA LEU A 60 -13.89 29.32 0.48
C LEU A 60 -13.21 28.90 1.78
N LEU A 61 -13.65 29.41 2.93
CA LEU A 61 -13.13 29.00 4.23
C LEU A 61 -13.37 27.51 4.48
N LEU A 62 -14.57 27.01 4.16
CA LEU A 62 -14.90 25.60 4.30
C LEU A 62 -14.03 24.72 3.38
N TYR A 63 -13.75 25.18 2.15
CA TYR A 63 -12.82 24.51 1.24
C TYR A 63 -11.40 24.42 1.82
N ILE A 64 -10.87 25.51 2.38
CA ILE A 64 -9.55 25.53 3.02
C ILE A 64 -9.49 24.52 4.17
N VAL A 65 -10.53 24.44 5.00
CA VAL A 65 -10.62 23.46 6.09
C VAL A 65 -10.55 22.03 5.55
N ILE A 66 -11.31 21.71 4.49
CA ILE A 66 -11.27 20.38 3.88
C ILE A 66 -9.89 20.04 3.33
N MET A 67 -9.23 20.99 2.66
CA MET A 67 -7.87 20.80 2.16
C MET A 67 -6.87 20.57 3.29
N GLY A 68 -7.00 21.29 4.40
CA GLY A 68 -6.21 21.06 5.62
C GLY A 68 -6.40 19.64 6.17
N VAL A 69 -7.64 19.17 6.27
CA VAL A 69 -7.96 17.80 6.72
C VAL A 69 -7.37 16.76 5.76
N LYS A 70 -7.39 17.00 4.44
CA LYS A 70 -6.74 16.10 3.48
C LYS A 70 -5.22 16.08 3.61
N GLY A 71 -4.60 17.21 3.94
CA GLY A 71 -3.16 17.33 4.13
C GLY A 71 -2.62 16.40 5.23
N ILE A 72 -3.41 16.15 6.28
CA ILE A 72 -3.02 15.26 7.39
C ILE A 72 -3.38 13.78 7.16
N LYS A 73 -4.04 13.44 6.05
CA LYS A 73 -4.47 12.07 5.72
C LYS A 73 -3.35 11.05 5.79
N THR A 74 -2.23 11.34 5.11
CA THR A 74 -1.10 10.41 4.99
C THR A 74 -0.47 10.13 6.34
N SER A 75 -0.33 11.15 7.19
CA SER A 75 0.21 11.02 8.54
C SER A 75 -0.69 10.19 9.44
N ILE A 76 -2.01 10.46 9.45
CA ILE A 76 -2.95 9.73 10.32
C ILE A 76 -3.05 8.26 9.90
N ILE A 77 -3.28 7.99 8.61
CA ILE A 77 -3.38 6.61 8.11
C ILE A 77 -2.04 5.88 8.30
N GLY A 78 -0.92 6.56 8.04
CA GLY A 78 0.43 6.00 8.23
C GLY A 78 0.68 5.59 9.67
N ALA A 79 0.35 6.44 10.65
CA ALA A 79 0.52 6.14 12.06
C ALA A 79 -0.30 4.92 12.51
N VAL A 80 -1.57 4.84 12.12
CA VAL A 80 -2.43 3.68 12.47
C VAL A 80 -1.94 2.42 11.74
N SER A 81 -1.51 2.55 10.49
CA SER A 81 -1.00 1.43 9.69
C SER A 81 0.30 0.86 10.28
N GLU A 82 1.16 1.71 10.84
CA GLU A 82 2.39 1.26 11.50
C GLU A 82 2.10 0.49 12.80
N LEU A 83 1.17 1.00 13.62
CA LEU A 83 0.74 0.27 14.83
C LEU A 83 0.12 -1.09 14.48
N PHE A 84 -0.68 -1.13 13.41
CA PHE A 84 -1.20 -2.38 12.87
C PHE A 84 -0.06 -3.31 12.40
N ASN A 85 0.91 -2.79 11.66
CA ASN A 85 2.06 -3.53 11.14
C ASN A 85 2.85 -4.18 12.28
N ILE A 86 3.17 -3.42 13.33
CA ILE A 86 3.88 -3.92 14.53
C ILE A 86 3.12 -5.08 15.15
N LYS A 87 1.80 -4.96 15.34
CA LYS A 87 0.98 -6.00 15.97
C LYS A 87 0.94 -7.29 15.14
N ILE A 88 0.85 -7.16 13.82
CA ILE A 88 0.83 -8.30 12.92
C ILE A 88 2.21 -8.98 12.85
N GLN A 89 3.28 -8.19 12.77
CA GLN A 89 4.64 -8.71 12.80
C GLN A 89 4.91 -9.48 14.10
N GLU A 90 4.55 -8.92 15.26
CA GLU A 90 4.70 -9.58 16.56
C GLU A 90 4.04 -10.97 16.58
N PHE A 91 2.81 -11.08 16.07
CA PHE A 91 2.08 -12.34 16.01
C PHE A 91 2.72 -13.39 15.10
N PHE A 92 3.13 -12.99 13.89
CA PHE A 92 3.72 -13.94 12.93
C PHE A 92 5.16 -14.32 13.31
N TYR A 93 5.94 -13.38 13.84
CA TYR A 93 7.28 -13.67 14.36
C TYR A 93 7.22 -14.62 15.55
N SER A 94 6.29 -14.40 16.49
CA SER A 94 6.09 -15.32 17.62
C SER A 94 5.82 -16.75 17.14
N GLN A 95 4.91 -16.94 16.18
CA GLN A 95 4.66 -18.26 15.60
C GLN A 95 5.86 -18.86 14.86
N MET A 96 6.63 -18.02 14.16
CA MET A 96 7.84 -18.46 13.47
C MET A 96 8.87 -18.95 14.49
N PHE A 97 9.17 -18.16 15.52
CA PHE A 97 10.12 -18.54 16.57
C PHE A 97 9.70 -19.79 17.34
N CYS A 98 8.41 -19.95 17.67
CA CYS A 98 7.90 -21.17 18.30
C CYS A 98 8.10 -22.43 17.44
N LYS A 99 8.08 -22.30 16.10
CA LYS A 99 8.37 -23.41 15.19
C LYS A 99 9.87 -23.67 15.06
N LEU A 100 10.67 -22.62 14.96
CA LEU A 100 12.12 -22.73 14.87
C LEU A 100 12.74 -23.38 16.11
N ASN A 101 12.20 -23.11 17.30
CA ASN A 101 12.67 -23.72 18.55
C ASN A 101 12.44 -25.25 18.63
N LYS A 102 11.66 -25.83 17.72
CA LYS A 102 11.41 -27.28 17.65
C LYS A 102 12.26 -28.00 16.62
N ILE A 103 13.07 -27.27 15.86
CA ILE A 103 13.95 -27.81 14.82
C ILE A 103 15.29 -28.18 15.45
N ASN A 104 15.88 -29.29 15.02
CA ASN A 104 17.19 -29.70 15.53
C ASN A 104 18.27 -28.72 15.07
N LEU A 105 19.26 -28.51 15.93
CA LEU A 105 20.42 -27.64 15.65
C LEU A 105 21.14 -28.02 14.34
N LEU A 106 21.21 -29.31 14.02
CA LEU A 106 21.87 -29.82 12.81
C LEU A 106 21.16 -29.40 11.52
N ASP A 107 19.84 -29.17 11.57
CA ASP A 107 19.07 -28.77 10.39
C ASP A 107 19.27 -27.29 10.04
N PHE A 108 19.85 -26.48 10.95
CA PHE A 108 20.14 -25.07 10.69
C PHE A 108 21.30 -24.84 9.72
N ASP A 109 22.15 -25.85 9.52
CA ASP A 109 23.21 -25.80 8.51
C ASP A 109 22.69 -26.11 7.09
N ASP A 110 21.43 -26.53 6.96
CA ASP A 110 20.79 -26.74 5.66
C ASP A 110 20.50 -25.38 4.97
N ALA A 111 21.09 -25.21 3.79
CA ALA A 111 20.87 -24.05 2.92
C ALA A 111 19.39 -23.89 2.54
N GLU A 112 18.62 -24.97 2.43
CA GLU A 112 17.20 -24.90 2.12
C GLU A 112 16.40 -24.31 3.29
N LEU A 113 16.69 -24.75 4.52
CA LEU A 113 16.06 -24.19 5.72
C LEU A 113 16.37 -22.71 5.87
N TYR A 114 17.63 -22.29 5.67
CA TYR A 114 18.02 -20.89 5.70
C TYR A 114 17.23 -20.04 4.69
N LEU A 115 17.08 -20.53 3.45
CA LEU A 115 16.29 -19.84 2.42
C LEU A 115 14.81 -19.76 2.79
N ARG A 116 14.23 -20.81 3.39
CA ARG A 116 12.84 -20.81 3.87
C ARG A 116 12.63 -19.77 4.96
N ILE A 117 13.54 -19.66 5.93
CA ILE A 117 13.48 -18.64 7.00
C ILE A 117 13.60 -17.23 6.40
N LYS A 118 14.56 -17.00 5.50
CA LYS A 118 14.75 -15.69 4.85
C LYS A 118 13.51 -15.26 4.07
N ARG A 119 12.86 -16.19 3.35
CA ARG A 119 11.60 -15.93 2.63
C ARG A 119 10.44 -15.66 3.60
N ALA A 120 10.33 -16.42 4.69
CA ALA A 120 9.30 -16.20 5.71
C ALA A 120 9.43 -14.81 6.35
N LYS A 121 10.65 -14.41 6.73
CA LYS A 121 10.95 -13.06 7.24
C LYS A 121 10.49 -11.97 6.27
N LYS A 122 10.92 -12.05 5.01
CA LYS A 122 10.54 -11.09 3.96
C LYS A 122 9.02 -11.04 3.74
N ALA A 123 8.34 -12.18 3.84
CA ALA A 123 6.88 -12.25 3.71
C ALA A 123 6.16 -11.55 4.87
N ILE A 124 6.62 -11.77 6.12
CA ILE A 124 6.06 -11.12 7.32
C ILE A 124 6.23 -9.61 7.25
N GLU A 125 7.42 -9.13 6.87
CA GLU A 125 7.74 -7.69 6.83
C GLU A 125 6.99 -6.94 5.72
N ASN A 126 6.91 -7.51 4.51
CA ASN A 126 6.47 -6.76 3.33
C ASN A 126 5.13 -7.21 2.74
N ILE A 127 4.79 -8.50 2.81
CA ILE A 127 3.68 -9.04 2.00
C ILE A 127 2.38 -9.01 2.80
N VAL A 128 2.44 -9.39 4.07
CA VAL A 128 1.26 -9.56 4.93
C VAL A 128 0.54 -8.22 5.15
N CYS A 129 1.26 -7.18 5.57
CA CYS A 129 0.65 -5.90 5.92
C CYS A 129 0.28 -5.07 4.69
N ASN A 130 1.14 -5.03 3.65
CA ASN A 130 0.82 -4.32 2.42
C ASN A 130 -0.40 -4.89 1.70
N SER A 131 -0.58 -6.21 1.70
CA SER A 131 -1.74 -6.83 1.05
C SER A 131 -3.06 -6.33 1.65
N LEU A 132 -3.14 -6.18 2.98
CA LEU A 132 -4.36 -5.70 3.63
C LEU A 132 -4.58 -4.20 3.46
N ASN A 133 -3.53 -3.40 3.60
CA ASN A 133 -3.61 -1.98 3.30
C ASN A 133 -4.14 -1.77 1.87
N ASN A 134 -3.60 -2.52 0.89
CA ASN A 134 -4.05 -2.46 -0.50
C ASN A 134 -5.52 -2.85 -0.66
N ILE A 135 -6.01 -3.89 0.03
CA ILE A 135 -7.43 -4.26 0.00
C ILE A 135 -8.30 -3.12 0.54
N LEU A 136 -7.93 -2.53 1.68
CA LEU A 136 -8.66 -1.39 2.27
C LEU A 136 -8.65 -0.17 1.34
N TYR A 137 -7.52 0.13 0.70
CA TYR A 137 -7.41 1.18 -0.29
C TYR A 137 -8.29 0.94 -1.52
N VAL A 138 -8.34 -0.30 -2.03
CA VAL A 138 -9.22 -0.67 -3.15
C VAL A 138 -10.68 -0.42 -2.79
N ILE A 139 -11.11 -0.85 -1.60
CA ILE A 139 -12.49 -0.63 -1.14
C ILE A 139 -12.79 0.87 -1.01
N ALA A 140 -11.87 1.64 -0.42
CA ALA A 140 -12.03 3.09 -0.29
C ALA A 140 -12.10 3.80 -1.65
N ASN A 141 -11.28 3.38 -2.63
CA ASN A 141 -11.32 3.92 -3.98
C ASN A 141 -12.63 3.57 -4.68
N LEU A 142 -13.18 2.37 -4.47
CA LEU A 142 -14.51 2.01 -4.99
C LEU A 142 -15.61 2.91 -4.41
N ILE A 143 -15.57 3.20 -3.10
CA ILE A 143 -16.50 4.15 -2.46
C ILE A 143 -16.38 5.54 -3.10
N SER A 144 -15.16 6.01 -3.34
CA SER A 144 -14.92 7.30 -4.00
C SER A 144 -15.46 7.32 -5.44
N ILE A 145 -15.17 6.29 -6.25
CA ILE A 145 -15.65 6.17 -7.63
C ILE A 145 -17.17 6.16 -7.68
N VAL A 146 -17.83 5.38 -6.82
CA VAL A 146 -19.30 5.33 -6.76
C VAL A 146 -19.85 6.70 -6.38
N SER A 147 -19.27 7.36 -5.37
CA SER A 147 -19.73 8.67 -4.91
C SER A 147 -19.58 9.77 -5.96
N ILE A 148 -18.45 9.79 -6.68
CA ILE A 148 -18.21 10.70 -7.81
C ILE A 148 -19.17 10.37 -8.97
N GLY A 149 -19.40 9.08 -9.26
CA GLY A 149 -20.35 8.64 -10.28
C GLY A 149 -21.76 9.16 -10.02
N VAL A 150 -22.23 9.10 -8.77
CA VAL A 150 -23.54 9.67 -8.37
C VAL A 150 -23.59 11.18 -8.62
N LEU A 151 -22.52 11.93 -8.30
CA LEU A 151 -22.46 13.37 -8.58
C LEU A 151 -22.52 13.67 -10.08
N ILE A 152 -21.86 12.88 -10.93
CA ILE A 152 -21.87 13.07 -12.38
C ILE A 152 -23.26 12.79 -12.96
N ILE A 153 -23.96 11.74 -12.49
CA ILE A 153 -25.32 11.42 -12.91
C ILE A 153 -26.26 12.58 -12.62
N ASN A 154 -26.13 13.20 -11.44
CA ASN A 154 -26.94 14.34 -11.03
C ASN A 154 -26.77 15.57 -11.94
N ILE A 155 -25.65 15.68 -12.67
CA ILE A 155 -25.43 16.73 -13.66
C ILE A 155 -26.04 16.31 -15.00
N HIS A 156 -25.52 15.23 -15.60
CA HIS A 156 -26.07 14.67 -16.84
C HIS A 156 -25.45 13.28 -17.14
N TYR A 157 -26.28 12.29 -17.46
CA TYR A 157 -25.84 10.89 -17.69
C TYR A 157 -24.78 10.72 -18.81
N LYS A 158 -24.79 11.58 -19.84
CA LYS A 158 -23.78 11.55 -20.92
C LYS A 158 -22.34 11.73 -20.40
N TYR A 159 -22.13 12.53 -19.36
CA TYR A 159 -20.81 12.72 -18.77
C TYR A 159 -20.31 11.46 -18.04
N LEU A 160 -21.22 10.62 -17.54
CA LEU A 160 -20.85 9.34 -16.95
C LEU A 160 -20.27 8.37 -18.00
N LEU A 161 -20.79 8.39 -19.22
CA LEU A 161 -20.25 7.57 -20.31
C LEU A 161 -18.81 7.98 -20.64
N VAL A 162 -18.54 9.29 -20.74
CA VAL A 162 -17.18 9.82 -20.94
C VAL A 162 -16.26 9.42 -19.78
N PHE A 163 -16.75 9.51 -18.54
CA PHE A 163 -15.99 9.11 -17.35
C PHE A 163 -15.60 7.63 -17.37
N ILE A 164 -16.52 6.74 -17.76
CA ILE A 164 -16.24 5.30 -17.90
C ILE A 164 -15.16 5.04 -18.95
N VAL A 165 -15.25 5.70 -20.12
CA VAL A 165 -14.25 5.55 -21.19
C VAL A 165 -12.86 5.96 -20.69
N LEU A 166 -12.75 7.07 -19.95
CA LEU A 166 -11.48 7.52 -19.39
C LEU A 166 -10.89 6.51 -18.39
N ILE A 167 -11.71 5.88 -17.55
CA ILE A 167 -11.27 4.81 -16.64
C ILE A 167 -10.64 3.65 -17.43
N PHE A 168 -11.27 3.23 -18.53
CA PHE A 168 -10.73 2.15 -19.35
C PHE A 168 -9.39 2.52 -19.98
N VAL A 169 -9.29 3.71 -20.58
CA VAL A 169 -8.05 4.20 -21.19
C VAL A 169 -6.93 4.25 -20.15
N GLN A 170 -7.18 4.83 -18.98
CA GLN A 170 -6.19 4.92 -17.91
C GLN A 170 -5.70 3.54 -17.44
N ASN A 171 -6.59 2.56 -17.32
CA ASN A 171 -6.21 1.20 -16.91
C ASN A 171 -5.32 0.50 -17.95
N ILE A 172 -5.61 0.68 -19.25
CA ILE A 172 -4.76 0.12 -20.33
C ILE A 172 -3.34 0.67 -20.22
N TYR A 173 -3.18 1.99 -20.05
CA TYR A 173 -1.86 2.60 -19.86
C TYR A 173 -1.17 2.11 -18.58
N SER A 174 -1.93 1.98 -17.49
CA SER A 174 -1.38 1.54 -16.20
C SER A 174 -0.85 0.11 -16.25
N LEU A 175 -1.54 -0.79 -16.98
CA LEU A 175 -1.09 -2.16 -17.18
C LEU A 175 0.24 -2.22 -17.95
N LYS A 176 0.37 -1.43 -19.02
CA LYS A 176 1.62 -1.36 -19.79
C LYS A 176 2.80 -0.91 -18.92
N ILE A 177 2.58 0.13 -18.11
CA ILE A 177 3.62 0.63 -17.18
C ILE A 177 3.96 -0.41 -16.11
N ALA A 178 2.98 -1.19 -15.64
CA ALA A 178 3.22 -2.26 -14.67
C ALA A 178 4.13 -3.35 -15.24
N ASP A 179 3.92 -3.77 -16.49
CA ASP A 179 4.77 -4.76 -17.16
C ASP A 179 6.22 -4.26 -17.31
N ASP A 180 6.37 -3.00 -17.71
CA ASP A 180 7.68 -2.35 -17.82
C ASP A 180 8.40 -2.34 -16.46
N ASN A 181 7.69 -1.98 -15.38
CA ASN A 181 8.24 -1.99 -14.03
C ASN A 181 8.63 -3.39 -13.54
N ILE A 182 7.85 -4.43 -13.87
CA ILE A 182 8.19 -5.82 -13.53
C ILE A 182 9.47 -6.25 -14.25
N SER A 183 9.61 -5.88 -15.53
CA SER A 183 10.80 -6.20 -16.32
C SER A 183 12.05 -5.52 -15.72
N LEU A 184 11.92 -4.25 -15.32
CA LEU A 184 12.97 -3.48 -14.68
C LEU A 184 13.36 -4.07 -13.31
N ALA A 185 12.38 -4.45 -12.50
CA ALA A 185 12.62 -5.08 -11.19
C ALA A 185 13.39 -6.40 -11.33
N LYS A 186 13.03 -7.24 -12.32
CA LYS A 186 13.78 -8.49 -12.60
C LYS A 186 15.24 -8.21 -12.98
N PHE A 187 15.47 -7.18 -13.78
CA PHE A 187 16.82 -6.77 -14.17
C PHE A 187 17.64 -6.25 -12.97
N GLN A 188 17.02 -5.46 -12.09
CA GLN A 188 17.65 -4.96 -10.87
C GLN A 188 17.95 -6.09 -9.88
N ASP A 189 17.06 -7.06 -9.70
CA ASP A 189 17.29 -8.22 -8.82
C ASP A 189 18.49 -9.07 -9.26
N ALA A 190 18.73 -9.20 -10.57
CA ALA A 190 19.93 -9.88 -11.08
C ALA A 190 21.22 -9.13 -10.70
N LYS A 191 21.22 -7.79 -10.83
CA LYS A 191 22.36 -6.96 -10.42
C LYS A 191 22.53 -6.91 -8.90
N GLY A 192 21.43 -6.84 -8.14
CA GLY A 192 21.42 -6.82 -6.68
C GLY A 192 22.04 -8.08 -6.07
N ARG A 193 21.74 -9.27 -6.63
CA ARG A 193 22.38 -10.52 -6.21
C ARG A 193 23.89 -10.51 -6.34
N ARG A 194 24.40 -9.92 -7.42
CA ARG A 194 25.86 -9.79 -7.63
C ARG A 194 26.47 -8.80 -6.64
N HIS A 195 25.78 -7.70 -6.36
CA HIS A 195 26.23 -6.73 -5.36
C HIS A 195 26.27 -7.33 -3.95
N ASP A 196 25.21 -8.00 -3.51
CA ASP A 196 25.15 -8.68 -2.20
C ASP A 196 26.26 -9.73 -2.05
N TYR A 197 26.54 -10.49 -3.10
CA TYR A 197 27.61 -11.48 -3.10
C TYR A 197 28.99 -10.83 -2.93
N LEU A 198 29.28 -9.77 -3.69
CA LEU A 198 30.54 -9.02 -3.59
C LEU A 198 30.69 -8.35 -2.22
N LEU A 199 29.60 -7.81 -1.67
CA LEU A 199 29.62 -7.16 -0.36
C LEU A 199 29.84 -8.19 0.76
N GLN A 200 29.22 -9.38 0.68
CA GLN A 200 29.51 -10.48 1.59
C GLN A 200 30.96 -10.96 1.51
N LEU A 201 31.56 -10.99 0.32
CA LEU A 201 32.97 -11.33 0.12
C LEU A 201 33.91 -10.28 0.75
N LEU A 202 33.61 -8.99 0.55
CA LEU A 202 34.41 -7.89 1.08
C LEU A 202 34.32 -7.77 2.61
N CYS A 203 33.12 -7.94 3.17
CA CYS A 203 32.92 -7.89 4.62
C CYS A 203 33.49 -9.12 5.35
N ASN A 204 33.72 -10.24 4.65
CA ASN A 204 34.21 -11.48 5.24
C ASN A 204 35.65 -11.80 4.75
N LYS A 205 36.64 -11.13 5.35
CA LYS A 205 38.09 -11.23 5.00
C LYS A 205 38.60 -12.67 4.90
N LEU A 206 38.02 -13.61 5.65
CA LEU A 206 38.39 -15.03 5.66
C LEU A 206 37.97 -15.78 4.38
N LYS A 207 36.82 -15.42 3.77
CA LYS A 207 36.36 -15.98 2.49
C LYS A 207 37.11 -15.39 1.29
N LEU A 208 37.53 -14.14 1.39
CA LEU A 208 38.35 -13.51 0.34
C LEU A 208 39.73 -14.17 0.22
N ARG A 209 40.36 -14.48 1.37
CA ARG A 209 41.69 -15.10 1.42
C ARG A 209 41.71 -16.52 0.85
N THR A 210 40.65 -17.30 1.08
CA THR A 210 40.50 -18.68 0.57
C THR A 210 40.21 -18.74 -0.93
N LEU A 211 39.47 -17.77 -1.48
CA LEU A 211 39.26 -17.63 -2.93
C LEU A 211 40.52 -17.18 -3.67
N ILE A 212 41.29 -16.26 -3.08
CA ILE A 212 42.57 -15.81 -3.66
C ILE A 212 43.60 -16.95 -3.67
N SER A 213 43.65 -17.78 -2.62
CA SER A 213 44.54 -18.95 -2.60
C SER A 213 44.13 -20.04 -3.59
N ALA A 214 42.84 -20.19 -3.90
CA ALA A 214 42.35 -21.17 -4.87
C ALA A 214 42.54 -20.74 -6.34
N TYR A 215 42.73 -19.45 -6.61
CA TYR A 215 43.04 -18.91 -7.95
C TYR A 215 44.55 -18.70 -8.17
N ALA A 216 45.35 -18.80 -7.11
CA ALA A 216 46.82 -18.69 -7.16
C ALA A 216 47.53 -20.06 -7.24
N SER A 217 46.76 -21.16 -7.31
CA SER A 217 47.20 -22.53 -7.61
C SER A 217 46.80 -22.92 -9.02
#